data_AF-A0A6I4UF82-F1
#
_entry.id   AF-A0A6I4UF82-F1
#
_cell.length_a   1.000
_cell.length_b   1.000
_cell.length_c   1.000
_cell.angle_alpha   90.00
_cell.angle_beta   90.00
_cell.angle_gamma   90.00
#
_symmetry.space_group_name_H-M   'P 1'
#
loop_
_entity.id
_entity.type
_entity.pdbx_description
1 polymer ?
#
loop_
_entity_poly.entity_id
_entity_poly.type
_entity_poly.pdbx_seq_one_letter_code
_entity_poly.pdbx_strand_id
1 'polypeptide(L)'
;MSHRTKYWMLCALAFGASALAGVIIGKTVPAGGASGNAALLFPLLLGVCGLVMAAGWLWWRNTDDLQQQGQLISWYWGGTFGALAMLVYLAVFFGRHSDLSLGATYLFFAQVGGFFIVWLVWRLRGRGQSE
;
A
#
# COMPACT_ATOMS: atom_id res chain seq x y z
N MET A 1 -3.74 -27.10 -8.68
CA MET A 1 -4.03 -25.67 -8.95
C MET A 1 -2.77 -25.01 -9.50
N SER A 2 -2.82 -24.43 -10.71
CA SER A 2 -1.61 -23.85 -11.35
C SER A 2 -1.10 -22.61 -10.60
N HIS A 3 0.20 -22.32 -10.71
CA HIS A 3 0.83 -21.13 -10.11
C HIS A 3 0.14 -19.83 -10.56
N ARG A 4 -0.25 -19.77 -11.83
CA ARG A 4 -1.01 -18.64 -12.41
C ARG A 4 -2.37 -18.46 -11.74
N THR A 5 -3.08 -19.54 -11.46
CA THR A 5 -4.38 -19.49 -10.78
C THR A 5 -4.23 -19.01 -9.33
N LYS A 6 -3.18 -19.46 -8.62
CA LYS A 6 -2.89 -18.99 -7.26
C LYS A 6 -2.56 -17.50 -7.23
N TYR A 7 -1.76 -17.03 -8.18
CA TYR A 7 -1.41 -15.62 -8.33
C TYR A 7 -2.66 -14.73 -8.50
N TRP A 8 -3.53 -15.05 -9.46
CA TRP A 8 -4.76 -14.27 -9.68
C TRP A 8 -5.72 -14.28 -8.49
N MET A 9 -5.80 -15.40 -7.77
CA MET A 9 -6.60 -15.49 -6.54
C MET A 9 -6.05 -14.57 -5.45
N LEU A 10 -4.73 -14.51 -5.26
CA LEU A 10 -4.08 -13.61 -4.31
C LEU A 10 -4.28 -12.14 -4.70
N CYS A 11 -4.18 -11.81 -5.99
CA CYS A 11 -4.49 -10.45 -6.48
C CYS A 11 -5.95 -10.06 -6.21
N ALA A 12 -6.90 -10.97 -6.47
CA ALA A 12 -8.31 -10.72 -6.21
C ALA A 12 -8.60 -10.53 -4.71
N LEU A 13 -7.98 -11.35 -3.85
CA LEU A 13 -8.08 -11.22 -2.40
C LEU A 13 -7.49 -9.91 -1.90
N ALA A 14 -6.31 -9.53 -2.37
CA ALA A 14 -5.68 -8.26 -2.00
C ALA A 14 -6.55 -7.08 -2.42
N PHE A 15 -7.05 -7.07 -3.66
CA PHE A 15 -7.92 -6.01 -4.16
C PHE A 15 -9.24 -5.94 -3.37
N GLY A 16 -9.87 -7.08 -3.09
CA GLY A 16 -11.09 -7.16 -2.29
C GLY A 16 -10.88 -6.65 -0.86
N ALA A 17 -9.78 -7.04 -0.22
CA ALA A 17 -9.43 -6.57 1.12
C ALA A 17 -9.18 -5.05 1.15
N SER A 18 -8.45 -4.51 0.16
CA SER A 18 -8.22 -3.07 0.04
C SER A 18 -9.51 -2.29 -0.21
N ALA A 19 -10.42 -2.80 -1.04
CA ALA A 19 -11.71 -2.17 -1.31
C ALA A 19 -12.59 -2.15 -0.05
N LEU A 20 -12.67 -3.27 0.67
CA LEU A 20 -13.39 -3.36 1.94
C LEU A 20 -12.82 -2.40 2.99
N ALA A 21 -11.49 -2.33 3.11
CA ALA A 21 -10.82 -1.38 4.00
C ALA A 21 -11.17 0.07 3.64
N GLY A 22 -11.16 0.43 2.36
CA GLY A 22 -11.56 1.75 1.88
C GLY A 22 -13.01 2.11 2.25
N VAL A 23 -13.95 1.17 2.11
CA VAL A 23 -15.35 1.36 2.49
C VAL A 23 -15.49 1.54 4.01
N ILE A 24 -14.79 0.72 4.81
CA ILE A 24 -14.81 0.83 6.27
C ILE A 24 -14.25 2.20 6.69
N ILE A 25 -13.10 2.60 6.16
CA ILE A 25 -12.48 3.91 6.44
C ILE A 25 -13.44 5.04 6.05
N GLY A 26 -14.03 5.01 4.85
CA GLY A 26 -14.95 6.04 4.38
C GLY A 26 -16.21 6.20 5.24
N LYS A 27 -16.68 5.12 5.88
CA LYS A 27 -17.84 5.13 6.79
C LYS A 27 -17.50 5.49 8.23
N THR A 28 -16.30 5.13 8.70
CA THR A 28 -15.92 5.22 10.12
C THR A 28 -15.04 6.43 10.44
N VAL A 29 -14.31 6.95 9.46
CA VAL A 29 -13.44 8.11 9.63
C VAL A 29 -14.18 9.37 9.18
N PRO A 30 -14.45 10.31 10.10
CA PRO A 30 -15.16 11.54 9.77
C PRO A 30 -14.35 12.44 8.83
N ALA A 31 -15.07 13.21 8.02
CA ALA A 31 -14.48 14.08 7.01
C ALA A 31 -13.63 15.20 7.61
N GLY A 32 -14.13 15.90 8.64
CA GLY A 32 -13.57 17.18 9.09
C GLY A 32 -13.01 17.21 10.52
N GLY A 33 -12.65 16.07 11.11
CA GLY A 33 -12.07 16.06 12.46
C GLY A 33 -11.61 14.68 12.92
N ALA A 34 -11.11 14.61 14.15
CA ALA A 34 -10.70 13.35 14.77
C ALA A 34 -11.88 12.36 14.85
N SER A 35 -11.60 11.08 14.70
CA SER A 35 -12.62 10.06 14.91
C SER A 35 -12.97 9.95 16.39
N GLY A 36 -14.27 9.89 16.70
CA GLY A 36 -14.75 9.70 18.08
C GLY A 36 -14.24 8.43 18.75
N ASN A 37 -13.83 7.42 17.96
CA ASN A 37 -13.26 6.15 18.44
C ASN A 37 -11.81 5.94 17.97
N ALA A 38 -11.00 7.01 17.92
CA ALA A 38 -9.62 6.95 17.46
C ALA A 38 -8.79 5.82 18.11
N ALA A 39 -8.98 5.59 19.41
CA ALA A 39 -8.27 4.54 20.17
C ALA A 39 -8.54 3.11 19.68
N LEU A 40 -9.69 2.85 19.05
CA LEU A 40 -10.04 1.56 18.46
C LEU A 40 -9.71 1.52 16.95
N LEU A 41 -10.01 2.61 16.24
CA LEU A 41 -9.83 2.67 14.79
C LEU A 41 -8.36 2.70 14.38
N PHE A 42 -7.51 3.41 15.13
CA PHE A 42 -6.08 3.47 14.82
C PHE A 42 -5.39 2.09 14.83
N PRO A 43 -5.47 1.29 15.93
CA PRO A 43 -4.85 -0.04 15.93
C PRO A 43 -5.51 -1.00 14.95
N LEU A 44 -6.83 -0.89 14.71
CA LEU A 44 -7.53 -1.70 13.71
C LEU A 44 -6.96 -1.45 12.31
N LEU A 45 -6.87 -0.18 11.91
CA LEU A 45 -6.36 0.22 10.59
C LEU A 45 -4.86 -0.08 10.45
N LEU A 46 -4.07 0.10 11.51
CA LEU A 46 -2.68 -0.38 11.53
C LEU A 46 -2.59 -1.90 11.37
N GLY A 47 -3.49 -2.66 11.99
CA GLY A 47 -3.58 -4.10 11.81
C GLY A 47 -3.83 -4.48 10.35
N VAL A 48 -4.72 -3.76 9.67
CA VAL A 48 -4.94 -3.92 8.22
C VAL A 48 -3.67 -3.62 7.42
N CYS A 49 -2.98 -2.51 7.72
CA CYS A 49 -1.69 -2.20 7.08
C CYS A 49 -0.64 -3.30 7.31
N GLY A 50 -0.58 -3.85 8.52
CA GLY A 50 0.29 -4.97 8.87
C GLY A 50 -0.04 -6.24 8.09
N LEU A 51 -1.32 -6.54 7.89
CA LEU A 51 -1.76 -7.67 7.05
C LEU A 51 -1.39 -7.47 5.59
N VAL A 52 -1.53 -6.25 5.06
CA VAL A 52 -1.09 -5.92 3.69
C VAL A 52 0.43 -6.08 3.56
N MET A 53 1.20 -5.65 4.56
CA MET A 53 2.65 -5.86 4.60
C MET A 53 3.02 -7.34 4.67
N ALA A 54 2.35 -8.13 5.50
CA ALA A 54 2.56 -9.58 5.58
C ALA A 54 2.20 -10.30 4.27
N ALA A 55 1.15 -9.86 3.57
CA ALA A 55 0.82 -10.37 2.24
C ALA A 55 1.88 -9.97 1.19
N GLY A 56 2.36 -8.73 1.25
CA GLY A 56 3.46 -8.25 0.42
C GLY A 56 4.77 -9.00 0.68
N TRP A 57 5.02 -9.44 1.91
CA TRP A 57 6.18 -10.26 2.26
C TRP A 57 6.20 -11.60 1.51
N LEU A 58 5.05 -12.24 1.29
CA LEU A 58 4.98 -13.47 0.49
C LEU A 58 5.37 -13.22 -0.97
N TRP A 59 5.05 -12.04 -1.51
CA TRP A 59 5.52 -11.64 -2.83
C TRP A 59 7.02 -11.34 -2.82
N TRP A 60 7.50 -10.63 -1.80
CA TRP A 60 8.91 -10.29 -1.60
C TRP A 60 9.82 -11.53 -1.64
N ARG A 61 9.43 -12.61 -0.93
CA ARG A 61 10.19 -13.87 -0.90
C ARG A 61 10.33 -14.56 -2.26
N ASN A 62 9.46 -14.24 -3.22
CA ASN A 62 9.45 -14.80 -4.57
C ASN A 62 10.08 -13.85 -5.61
N THR A 63 10.62 -12.72 -5.16
CA THR A 63 11.27 -11.74 -6.03
C THR A 63 12.72 -12.15 -6.25
N ASP A 64 13.22 -12.07 -7.48
CA ASP A 64 14.56 -12.54 -7.88
C ASP A 64 15.68 -11.97 -7.01
N ASP A 65 16.78 -12.71 -6.85
CA ASP A 65 17.90 -12.34 -5.97
C ASP A 65 18.51 -10.98 -6.34
N LEU A 66 18.54 -10.63 -7.63
CA LEU A 66 18.96 -9.30 -8.12
C LEU A 66 18.05 -8.17 -7.61
N GLN A 67 16.76 -8.42 -7.46
CA GLN A 67 15.79 -7.45 -6.91
C GLN A 67 15.85 -7.38 -5.38
N GLN A 68 16.16 -8.49 -4.71
CA GLN A 68 16.40 -8.50 -3.26
C GLN A 68 17.71 -7.78 -2.90
N GLN A 69 18.77 -7.97 -3.68
CA GLN A 69 20.05 -7.29 -3.51
C GLN A 69 20.01 -5.81 -3.90
N GLY A 70 19.12 -5.43 -4.82
CA GLY A 70 19.01 -4.06 -5.32
C GLY A 70 18.63 -3.01 -4.26
N GLN A 71 18.17 -3.40 -3.06
CA GLN A 71 17.73 -2.56 -1.91
C GLN A 71 16.69 -1.45 -2.19
N LEU A 72 16.49 -1.06 -3.45
CA LEU A 72 15.57 -0.02 -3.91
C LEU A 72 14.13 -0.46 -3.76
N ILE A 73 13.85 -1.75 -4.01
CA ILE A 73 12.50 -2.30 -3.91
C ILE A 73 12.13 -2.46 -2.42
N SER A 74 13.08 -2.79 -1.53
CA SER A 74 12.81 -2.93 -0.09
C SER A 74 12.67 -1.55 0.56
N TRP A 75 13.47 -0.57 0.14
CA TRP A 75 13.31 0.83 0.51
C TRP A 75 11.96 1.39 0.05
N TYR A 76 11.57 1.12 -1.20
CA TYR A 76 10.28 1.58 -1.73
C TYR A 76 9.09 0.97 -0.96
N TRP A 77 9.06 -0.35 -0.74
CA TRP A 77 7.96 -0.97 0.00
C TRP A 77 7.95 -0.57 1.47
N GLY A 78 9.11 -0.55 2.14
CA GLY A 78 9.22 -0.10 3.53
C GLY A 78 8.78 1.36 3.70
N GLY A 79 9.22 2.25 2.81
CA GLY A 79 8.79 3.66 2.77
C GLY A 79 7.30 3.80 2.49
N THR A 80 6.76 3.01 1.56
CA THR A 80 5.31 2.99 1.25
C THR A 80 4.49 2.54 2.45
N PHE A 81 4.93 1.51 3.19
CA PHE A 81 4.23 1.05 4.40
C PHE A 81 4.30 2.09 5.53
N GLY A 82 5.46 2.72 5.73
CA GLY A 82 5.61 3.82 6.68
C GLY A 82 4.70 5.01 6.35
N ALA A 83 4.63 5.38 5.07
CA ALA A 83 3.73 6.43 4.60
C ALA A 83 2.25 6.06 4.79
N LEU A 84 1.88 4.80 4.55
CA LEU A 84 0.51 4.31 4.78
C LEU A 84 0.12 4.37 6.26
N ALA A 85 1.01 3.99 7.18
CA ALA A 85 0.79 4.12 8.62
C ALA A 85 0.58 5.59 9.03
N MET A 86 1.36 6.50 8.45
CA MET A 86 1.19 7.94 8.68
C MET A 86 -0.14 8.48 8.13
N LEU A 87 -0.58 8.01 6.96
CA LEU A 87 -1.90 8.37 6.42
C LEU A 87 -3.04 7.92 7.32
N VAL A 88 -2.94 6.71 7.89
CA VAL A 88 -3.91 6.21 8.87
C VAL A 88 -3.93 7.10 10.11
N TYR A 89 -2.76 7.48 10.63
CA TYR A 89 -2.66 8.41 11.75
C TYR A 89 -3.35 9.75 11.43
N LEU A 90 -2.99 10.37 10.30
CA LEU A 90 -3.56 11.65 9.89
C LEU A 90 -5.08 11.58 9.71
N ALA A 91 -5.57 10.54 9.03
CA ALA A 91 -7.00 10.36 8.82
C ALA A 91 -7.77 10.18 10.14
N VAL A 92 -7.23 9.40 11.09
CA VAL A 92 -7.91 9.12 12.36
C VAL A 92 -7.88 10.31 13.31
N PHE A 93 -6.78 11.04 13.40
CA PHE A 93 -6.60 12.11 14.40
C PHE A 93 -6.94 13.51 13.89
N PHE A 94 -6.86 13.75 12.58
CA PHE A 94 -7.13 15.06 11.99
C PHE A 94 -8.33 15.04 11.02
N GLY A 95 -8.83 13.86 10.68
CA GLY A 95 -9.92 13.69 9.72
C GLY A 95 -9.41 13.55 8.29
N ARG A 96 -10.19 12.86 7.46
CA ARG A 96 -9.80 12.48 6.09
C ARG A 96 -9.74 13.65 5.09
N HIS A 97 -10.45 14.75 5.36
CA HIS A 97 -10.44 15.95 4.53
C HIS A 97 -9.71 17.13 5.19
N SER A 98 -8.91 16.90 6.23
CA SER A 98 -8.00 17.95 6.70
C SER A 98 -6.95 18.23 5.62
N ASP A 99 -6.46 19.47 5.55
CA ASP A 99 -5.45 19.88 4.57
C ASP A 99 -4.19 19.01 4.66
N LEU A 100 -3.80 18.61 5.88
CA LEU A 100 -2.69 17.70 6.12
C LEU A 100 -2.95 16.29 5.58
N SER A 101 -4.12 15.71 5.85
CA SER A 101 -4.50 14.38 5.36
C SER A 101 -4.60 14.36 3.83
N LEU A 102 -5.21 15.38 3.21
CA LEU A 102 -5.33 15.48 1.76
C LEU A 102 -3.97 15.67 1.09
N GLY A 103 -3.14 16.59 1.59
CA GLY A 103 -1.79 16.81 1.08
C GLY A 103 -0.93 15.54 1.15
N ALA A 104 -0.94 14.85 2.29
CA ALA A 104 -0.23 13.59 2.44
C ALA A 104 -0.77 12.50 1.51
N THR A 105 -2.10 12.43 1.34
CA THR A 105 -2.75 11.47 0.43
C THR A 105 -2.34 11.72 -1.03
N TYR A 106 -2.33 12.97 -1.47
CA TYR A 106 -1.88 13.33 -2.82
C TYR A 106 -0.41 12.99 -3.04
N LEU A 107 0.45 13.30 -2.05
CA LEU A 107 1.86 12.96 -2.12
C LEU A 107 2.07 11.44 -2.23
N PHE A 108 1.33 10.66 -1.44
CA PHE A 108 1.39 9.20 -1.48
C PHE A 108 0.98 8.67 -2.86
N PHE A 109 -0.14 9.13 -3.42
CA PHE A 109 -0.55 8.71 -4.77
C PHE A 109 0.42 9.17 -5.86
N ALA A 110 1.03 10.36 -5.71
CA ALA A 110 2.06 10.84 -6.63
C ALA A 110 3.31 9.95 -6.60
N GLN A 111 3.75 9.50 -5.42
CA GLN A 111 4.88 8.57 -5.29
C GLN A 111 4.57 7.21 -5.94
N VAL A 112 3.38 6.66 -5.69
CA VAL A 112 2.93 5.40 -6.31
C VAL A 112 2.84 5.54 -7.82
N GLY A 113 2.27 6.65 -8.32
CA GLY A 113 2.19 6.95 -9.74
C GLY A 113 3.56 7.10 -10.39
N GLY A 114 4.48 7.83 -9.74
CA GLY A 114 5.86 7.99 -10.19
C GLY A 114 6.60 6.65 -10.27
N PHE A 115 6.49 5.81 -9.24
CA PHE A 115 7.03 4.46 -9.27
C PHE A 115 6.44 3.63 -10.42
N PHE A 116 5.11 3.67 -10.62
CA PHE A 116 4.47 2.91 -11.68
C PHE A 116 4.94 3.34 -13.06
N ILE A 117 5.13 4.65 -13.30
CA ILE A 117 5.69 5.18 -14.54
C ILE A 117 7.12 4.68 -14.75
N VAL A 118 7.98 4.80 -13.74
CA VAL A 118 9.38 4.35 -13.83
C VAL A 118 9.45 2.84 -14.07
N TRP A 119 8.65 2.06 -13.33
CA TRP A 119 8.55 0.62 -13.49
C TRP A 119 8.04 0.22 -14.88
N LEU A 120 7.03 0.92 -15.42
CA LEU A 120 6.51 0.66 -16.75
C LEU A 120 7.56 0.96 -17.82
N VAL A 121 8.26 2.10 -17.72
CA VAL A 121 9.36 2.47 -18.62
C VAL A 121 10.47 1.43 -18.55
N TRP A 122 10.88 1.01 -17.35
CA TRP A 122 11.85 -0.07 -17.16
C TRP A 122 11.37 -1.37 -17.81
N ARG A 123 10.12 -1.78 -17.58
CA ARG A 123 9.55 -3.01 -18.13
C ARG A 123 9.44 -2.99 -19.66
N LEU A 124 9.14 -1.83 -20.24
CA LEU A 124 9.07 -1.64 -21.70
C LEU A 124 10.45 -1.62 -22.34
N ARG A 125 11.47 -1.08 -21.65
CA ARG A 125 12.87 -1.07 -22.11
C ARG A 125 13.59 -2.40 -21.86
N GLY A 126 13.19 -3.14 -20.83
CA GLY A 126 13.86 -4.31 -20.27
C GLY A 126 13.37 -5.66 -20.77
N ARG A 127 13.03 -5.81 -22.05
CA ARG A 127 13.04 -7.13 -22.72
C ARG A 127 14.43 -7.45 -23.31
N GLY A 128 15.50 -6.97 -22.67
CA GLY A 128 16.85 -7.46 -22.95
C GLY A 128 16.90 -8.94 -22.59
N GLN A 129 17.56 -9.75 -23.44
CA GLN A 129 17.69 -11.19 -23.22
C GLN A 129 18.14 -11.45 -21.78
N SER A 130 17.33 -12.18 -21.03
CA SER A 130 17.81 -12.84 -19.81
C SER A 130 18.87 -13.84 -20.25
N GLU A 131 20.11 -13.62 -19.84
CA GLU A 131 21.14 -14.66 -19.84
C GLU A 131 20.68 -15.87 -19.02
#